data_AF-A0A1B0CLK8-F1
#
_entry.id   AF-A0A1B0CLK8-F1
#
_cell.length_a   1.000
_cell.length_b   1.000
_cell.length_c   1.000
_cell.angle_alpha   90.00
_cell.angle_beta   90.00
_cell.angle_gamma   90.00
#
_symmetry.space_group_name_H-M   'P 1'
#
loop_
_entity.id
_entity.type
_entity.pdbx_description
1 polymer ?
#
loop_
_entity_poly.entity_id
_entity_poly.type
_entity_poly.pdbx_seq_one_letter_code
_entity_poly.pdbx_strand_id
1 'polypeptide(L)'
;MTGLPAGIVRSALVLGFYEHQIPGWMGNSQSGQCGLVKGYVKGAVRSVLGARATHQNIPSIIHLSGTRSTNPLTIQGFTDILNEESWKNPCDSYVFLPRCKVRNGWRSDLYMLLCYFIALMFYIPDYLLKLTPEWMSTTNLVLIQYKASKHFAQLPMILTDLDIKNAQNLAQRLHPDDQKKYSFDTSKINWNKLIGNCIAWLRKYYYKDSCSVTWMHRAVQIGCLFIEGAWYLWIFFTTTLAFLVAGFLLEYTMVYVLLVGLAVGLGLAGFVLWL
;
A
#
# COMPACT_ATOMS: atom_id res chain seq x y z
N MET A 1 13.18 41.28 -0.77
CA MET A 1 14.00 40.90 0.41
C MET A 1 14.70 39.59 0.08
N THR A 2 16.03 39.63 -0.09
CA THR A 2 16.91 38.47 -0.28
C THR A 2 17.56 38.14 1.07
N GLY A 3 17.62 36.86 1.46
CA GLY A 3 18.42 36.44 2.63
C GLY A 3 17.67 36.04 3.92
N LEU A 4 16.39 35.66 3.88
CA LEU A 4 15.79 34.98 5.03
C LEU A 4 16.36 33.55 5.14
N PRO A 5 16.76 33.06 6.34
CA PRO A 5 17.10 31.67 6.55
C PRO A 5 15.84 30.82 6.29
N ALA A 6 15.73 30.29 5.08
CA ALA A 6 14.62 29.45 4.67
C ALA A 6 14.86 28.02 5.16
N GLY A 7 14.22 27.65 6.26
CA GLY A 7 14.11 26.25 6.68
C GLY A 7 13.03 25.54 5.85
N ILE A 8 13.39 24.46 5.16
CA ILE A 8 12.42 23.63 4.43
C ILE A 8 11.84 22.60 5.41
N VAL A 9 10.62 22.86 5.91
CA VAL A 9 9.84 21.84 6.61
C VAL A 9 9.19 20.93 5.56
N ARG A 10 9.60 19.66 5.50
CA ARG A 10 9.13 18.71 4.49
C ARG A 10 7.98 17.89 5.06
N SER A 11 6.77 18.08 4.51
CA SER A 11 5.69 17.12 4.74
C SER A 11 6.01 15.81 4.01
N ALA A 12 5.37 14.73 4.46
CA ALA A 12 5.58 13.38 3.97
C ALA A 12 5.18 13.15 2.50
N LEU A 13 4.45 14.07 1.88
CA LEU A 13 4.09 14.12 0.46
C LEU A 13 4.31 15.56 -0.03
N VAL A 14 5.34 15.77 -0.84
CA VAL A 14 5.74 17.10 -1.29
C VAL A 14 4.82 17.54 -2.42
N LEU A 15 3.95 18.53 -2.16
CA LEU A 15 3.02 19.07 -3.17
C LEU A 15 3.72 19.58 -4.43
N GLY A 16 5.00 19.93 -4.33
CA GLY A 16 5.83 20.28 -5.47
C GLY A 16 5.86 19.23 -6.59
N PHE A 17 5.63 17.94 -6.28
CA PHE A 17 5.50 16.90 -7.31
C PHE A 17 4.30 17.10 -8.25
N TYR A 18 3.34 17.95 -7.88
CA TYR A 18 2.20 18.25 -8.72
C TYR A 18 2.62 18.91 -10.05
N GLU A 19 3.60 19.82 -9.98
CA GLU A 19 4.07 20.60 -11.14
C GLU A 19 5.51 20.27 -11.54
N HIS A 20 6.38 19.88 -10.61
CA HIS A 20 7.81 19.72 -10.86
C HIS A 20 8.35 18.40 -10.28
N GLN A 21 9.02 17.60 -11.11
CA GLN A 21 9.70 16.37 -10.67
C GLN A 21 11.20 16.61 -10.51
N ILE A 22 11.57 17.30 -9.42
CA ILE A 22 12.97 17.70 -9.18
C ILE A 22 13.78 16.51 -8.63
N PRO A 23 14.98 16.21 -9.17
CA PRO A 23 15.88 15.20 -8.60
C PRO A 23 16.24 15.54 -7.14
N GLY A 24 16.27 14.54 -6.26
CA GLY A 24 16.65 14.71 -4.84
C GLY A 24 15.57 15.28 -3.92
N TRP A 25 14.40 15.70 -4.43
CA TRP A 25 13.35 16.30 -3.60
C TRP A 25 12.74 15.34 -2.58
N MET A 26 12.68 14.05 -2.90
CA MET A 26 12.24 12.99 -2.00
C MET A 26 13.37 12.43 -1.11
N GLY A 27 14.60 12.97 -1.20
CA GLY A 27 15.76 12.50 -0.44
C GLY A 27 15.98 10.99 -0.56
N ASN A 28 16.20 10.32 0.58
CA ASN A 28 16.36 8.87 0.66
C ASN A 28 15.00 8.10 0.54
N SER A 29 13.87 8.80 0.37
CA SER A 29 12.51 8.22 0.28
C SER A 29 12.15 7.24 1.42
N GLN A 30 12.79 7.35 2.59
CA GLN A 30 12.61 6.38 3.69
C GLN A 30 11.54 6.80 4.70
N SER A 31 11.05 8.03 4.66
CA SER A 31 10.16 8.59 5.68
C SER A 31 8.78 8.94 5.12
N GLY A 32 7.76 8.77 5.97
CA GLY A 32 6.40 9.21 5.69
C GLY A 32 5.68 8.45 4.56
N GLN A 33 4.69 9.10 3.96
CA GLN A 33 3.88 8.64 2.83
C GLN A 33 4.75 8.24 1.62
N CYS A 34 5.83 8.95 1.30
CA CYS A 34 6.75 8.55 0.23
C CYS A 34 7.37 7.16 0.45
N GLY A 35 7.74 6.79 1.69
CA GLY A 35 8.23 5.46 2.02
C GLY A 35 7.15 4.37 1.84
N LEU A 36 5.89 4.73 2.07
CA LEU A 36 4.74 3.86 1.84
C LEU A 36 4.50 3.65 0.35
N VAL A 37 4.46 4.72 -0.47
CA VAL A 37 4.33 4.61 -1.92
C VAL A 37 5.47 3.75 -2.47
N LYS A 38 6.70 3.95 -1.99
CA LYS A 38 7.86 3.13 -2.34
C LYS A 38 7.65 1.64 -2.07
N GLY A 39 7.25 1.27 -0.85
CA GLY A 39 6.99 -0.14 -0.49
C GLY A 39 5.80 -0.73 -1.25
N TYR A 40 4.79 0.10 -1.49
CA TYR A 40 3.58 -0.25 -2.21
C TYR A 40 3.83 -0.58 -3.69
N VAL A 41 4.56 0.27 -4.43
CA VAL A 41 4.80 0.06 -5.87
C VAL A 41 5.64 -1.17 -6.19
N LYS A 42 6.36 -1.72 -5.20
CA LYS A 42 7.05 -3.01 -5.28
C LYS A 42 6.22 -4.18 -4.74
N GLY A 43 4.98 -3.94 -4.31
CA GLY A 43 4.08 -4.95 -3.76
C GLY A 43 4.41 -5.43 -2.35
N ALA A 44 5.35 -4.79 -1.66
CA ALA A 44 5.73 -5.16 -0.28
C ALA A 44 4.71 -4.71 0.77
N VAL A 45 3.89 -3.70 0.45
CA VAL A 45 2.80 -3.23 1.31
C VAL A 45 1.46 -3.55 0.65
N ARG A 46 0.70 -4.45 1.26
CA ARG A 46 -0.62 -4.92 0.77
C ARG A 46 -1.77 -4.65 1.73
N SER A 47 -1.45 -4.17 2.94
CA SER A 47 -2.45 -3.76 3.93
C SER A 47 -2.14 -2.39 4.49
N VAL A 48 -3.17 -1.57 4.59
CA VAL A 48 -3.13 -0.30 5.29
C VAL A 48 -4.18 -0.32 6.38
N LEU A 49 -3.79 0.06 7.60
CA LEU A 49 -4.74 0.28 8.68
C LEU A 49 -5.58 1.49 8.32
N GLY A 50 -6.90 1.32 8.23
CA GLY A 50 -7.81 2.46 8.30
C GLY A 50 -8.01 2.87 9.77
N ALA A 51 -9.01 3.71 10.03
CA ALA A 51 -9.25 4.21 11.38
C ALA A 51 -9.44 3.05 12.37
N ARG A 52 -8.47 2.87 13.29
CA ARG A 52 -8.72 2.11 14.51
C ARG A 52 -9.74 2.94 15.31
N ALA A 53 -10.93 2.39 15.49
CA ALA A 53 -11.99 2.95 16.33
C ALA A 53 -11.63 3.00 17.84
N THR A 54 -10.33 3.05 18.19
CA THR A 54 -9.85 3.08 19.57
C THR A 54 -9.88 4.48 20.18
N HIS A 55 -10.14 5.52 19.39
CA HIS A 55 -10.52 6.83 19.91
C HIS A 55 -11.89 7.20 19.36
N GLN A 56 -12.89 7.27 20.22
CA GLN A 56 -14.31 7.57 19.93
C GLN A 56 -14.54 8.92 19.20
N ASN A 57 -13.49 9.72 18.96
CA ASN A 57 -13.57 11.06 18.37
C ASN A 57 -12.80 11.24 17.05
N ILE A 58 -12.18 10.17 16.49
CA ILE A 58 -11.51 10.28 15.19
C ILE A 58 -12.55 10.02 14.09
N PRO A 59 -12.72 10.91 13.10
CA PRO A 59 -13.63 10.65 11.99
C PRO A 59 -13.26 9.32 11.31
N SER A 60 -14.27 8.55 10.89
CA SER A 60 -14.13 7.26 10.19
C SER A 60 -13.26 7.33 8.93
N ILE A 61 -13.00 8.56 8.46
CA ILE A 61 -12.20 8.92 7.31
C ILE A 61 -10.94 9.64 7.80
N ILE A 62 -9.78 9.02 7.63
CA ILE A 62 -8.48 9.63 7.91
C ILE A 62 -8.07 10.46 6.68
N HIS A 63 -7.87 11.76 6.88
CA HIS A 63 -7.41 12.69 5.84
C HIS A 63 -5.89 12.70 5.77
N LEU A 64 -5.32 12.26 4.66
CA LEU A 64 -3.86 12.15 4.47
C LEU A 64 -3.16 13.49 4.19
N SER A 65 -3.92 14.54 3.90
CA SER A 65 -3.40 15.80 3.36
C SER A 65 -3.24 16.93 4.38
N GLY A 66 -3.56 16.75 5.67
CA GLY A 66 -3.62 17.86 6.66
C GLY A 66 -4.67 18.94 6.32
N THR A 67 -5.37 18.80 5.19
CA THR A 67 -6.39 19.72 4.71
C THR A 67 -7.77 19.16 5.02
N ARG A 68 -8.16 19.24 6.30
CA ARG A 68 -9.48 18.72 6.72
C ARG A 68 -10.63 19.47 6.03
N SER A 69 -10.47 20.76 5.77
CA SER A 69 -11.48 21.64 5.20
C SER A 69 -11.38 21.81 3.69
N THR A 70 -10.19 21.67 3.09
CA THR A 70 -9.96 21.95 1.67
C THR A 70 -9.46 20.71 0.92
N ASN A 71 -10.31 20.14 0.06
CA ASN A 71 -9.97 18.98 -0.78
C ASN A 71 -9.39 17.78 0.01
N PRO A 72 -10.16 17.16 0.92
CA PRO A 72 -9.69 16.07 1.75
C PRO A 72 -9.39 14.78 0.97
N LEU A 73 -8.20 14.18 1.16
CA LEU A 73 -7.87 12.85 0.65
C LEU A 73 -8.02 11.76 1.72
N THR A 74 -8.93 10.81 1.52
CA THR A 74 -9.16 9.70 2.45
C THR A 74 -8.10 8.59 2.30
N ILE A 75 -7.85 7.77 3.32
CA ILE A 75 -6.98 6.59 3.18
C ILE A 75 -7.49 5.62 2.10
N GLN A 76 -8.81 5.43 2.01
CA GLN A 76 -9.42 4.59 0.97
C GLN A 76 -9.15 5.18 -0.41
N GLY A 77 -9.44 6.48 -0.61
CA GLY A 77 -9.18 7.16 -1.87
C GLY A 77 -7.70 7.15 -2.25
N PHE A 78 -6.79 7.33 -1.30
CA PHE A 78 -5.35 7.19 -1.55
C PHE A 78 -4.97 5.77 -1.98
N THR A 79 -5.55 4.75 -1.35
CA THR A 79 -5.30 3.34 -1.71
C THR A 79 -5.85 3.03 -3.10
N ASP A 80 -7.02 3.55 -3.46
CA ASP A 80 -7.64 3.37 -4.77
C ASP A 80 -6.81 4.03 -5.88
N ILE A 81 -6.36 5.28 -5.64
CA ILE A 81 -5.48 5.99 -6.57
C ILE A 81 -4.14 5.25 -6.72
N LEU A 82 -3.57 4.74 -5.63
CA LEU A 82 -2.35 3.93 -5.69
C LEU A 82 -2.53 2.68 -6.54
N ASN A 83 -3.63 1.95 -6.35
CA ASN A 83 -3.96 0.76 -7.14
C ASN A 83 -4.13 1.10 -8.63
N GLU A 84 -4.80 2.21 -8.95
CA GLU A 84 -5.01 2.64 -10.32
C GLU A 84 -3.71 3.13 -10.99
N GLU A 85 -2.97 4.04 -10.33
CA GLU A 85 -1.78 4.66 -10.90
C GLU A 85 -0.59 3.70 -11.00
N SER A 86 -0.47 2.74 -10.07
CA SER A 86 0.55 1.67 -10.19
C SER A 86 0.24 0.69 -11.31
N TRP A 87 -1.05 0.46 -11.62
CA TRP A 87 -1.45 -0.35 -12.76
C TRP A 87 -1.11 0.34 -14.09
N LYS A 88 -1.32 1.66 -14.18
CA LYS A 88 -0.95 2.48 -15.34
C LYS A 88 0.57 2.58 -15.50
N ASN A 89 1.29 2.72 -14.40
CA ASN A 89 2.73 2.95 -14.35
C ASN A 89 3.45 1.82 -13.59
N PRO A 90 3.49 0.59 -14.12
CA PRO A 90 4.11 -0.55 -13.44
C PRO A 90 5.62 -0.36 -13.27
N CYS A 91 6.16 -0.80 -12.14
CA CYS A 91 7.60 -0.92 -11.99
C CYS A 91 8.15 -2.08 -12.83
N ASP A 92 9.42 -2.01 -13.23
CA ASP A 92 10.09 -3.06 -14.02
C ASP A 92 10.19 -4.38 -13.24
N SER A 93 10.15 -4.28 -11.91
CA SER A 93 10.13 -5.41 -10.98
C SER A 93 9.23 -5.11 -9.77
N TYR A 94 8.59 -6.13 -9.22
CA TYR A 94 7.87 -6.08 -7.95
C TYR A 94 7.76 -7.50 -7.36
N VAL A 95 7.65 -7.59 -6.03
CA VAL A 95 7.57 -8.86 -5.28
C VAL A 95 6.19 -9.48 -5.43
N PHE A 96 5.17 -8.66 -5.27
CA PHE A 96 3.78 -9.00 -5.52
C PHE A 96 3.18 -7.94 -6.42
N LEU A 97 2.10 -8.29 -7.10
CA LEU A 97 1.35 -7.32 -7.87
C LEU A 97 0.90 -6.18 -6.94
N PRO A 98 1.23 -4.90 -7.22
CA PRO A 98 0.90 -3.77 -6.37
C PRO A 98 -0.62 -3.64 -6.20
N ARG A 99 -1.11 -4.17 -5.08
CA ARG A 99 -2.51 -4.11 -4.67
C ARG A 99 -2.58 -4.06 -3.15
N CYS A 100 -3.19 -3.00 -2.65
CA CYS A 100 -3.38 -2.76 -1.24
C CYS A 100 -4.86 -2.64 -0.92
N LYS A 101 -5.25 -3.14 0.24
CA LYS A 101 -6.59 -2.98 0.81
C LYS A 101 -6.50 -2.26 2.15
N VAL A 102 -7.50 -1.44 2.42
CA VAL A 102 -7.71 -0.87 3.75
C VAL A 102 -8.34 -1.95 4.63
N ARG A 103 -7.74 -2.20 5.81
CA ARG A 103 -8.23 -3.17 6.79
C ARG A 103 -8.39 -2.50 8.15
N ASN A 104 -9.49 -2.80 8.84
CA ASN A 104 -9.82 -2.20 10.13
C ASN A 104 -10.03 -3.28 11.21
N GLY A 105 -9.74 -2.90 12.46
CA GLY A 105 -9.94 -3.75 13.63
C GLY A 105 -9.25 -5.11 13.52
N TRP A 106 -9.94 -6.16 13.99
CA TRP A 106 -9.44 -7.53 14.03
C TRP A 106 -9.01 -8.08 12.67
N ARG A 107 -9.60 -7.58 11.57
CA ARG A 107 -9.26 -8.00 10.21
C ARG A 107 -7.82 -7.64 9.84
N SER A 108 -7.35 -6.47 10.27
CA SER A 108 -5.96 -6.07 10.05
C SER A 108 -5.00 -6.90 10.92
N ASP A 109 -5.40 -7.20 12.15
CA ASP A 109 -4.58 -7.97 13.08
C ASP A 109 -4.47 -9.43 12.60
N LEU A 110 -5.57 -10.04 12.13
CA LEU A 110 -5.57 -11.36 11.53
C LEU A 110 -4.71 -11.42 10.26
N TYR A 111 -4.82 -10.42 9.37
CA TYR A 111 -3.97 -10.35 8.18
C TYR A 111 -2.48 -10.34 8.56
N MET A 112 -2.11 -9.52 9.54
CA MET A 112 -0.72 -9.43 10.01
C MET A 112 -0.26 -10.76 10.65
N LEU A 113 -1.12 -11.42 11.43
CA LEU A 113 -0.83 -12.71 12.02
C LEU A 113 -0.56 -13.77 10.95
N LEU A 114 -1.39 -13.85 9.91
CA LEU A 114 -1.17 -14.77 8.79
C LEU A 114 0.12 -14.47 8.03
N CYS A 115 0.48 -13.20 7.85
CA CYS A 115 1.78 -12.82 7.29
C CYS A 115 2.94 -13.36 8.14
N TYR A 116 2.86 -13.28 9.47
CA TYR A 116 3.88 -13.87 10.36
C TYR A 116 3.97 -15.39 10.24
N PHE A 117 2.83 -16.08 10.17
CA PHE A 117 2.80 -17.53 9.97
C PHE A 117 3.46 -17.94 8.65
N ILE A 118 3.13 -17.25 7.55
CA ILE A 118 3.77 -17.48 6.26
C ILE A 118 5.27 -17.22 6.36
N ALA A 119 5.69 -16.10 6.96
CA ALA A 119 7.12 -15.82 7.13
C ALA A 119 7.85 -16.89 7.95
N LEU A 120 7.22 -17.44 8.98
CA LEU A 120 7.80 -18.52 9.78
C LEU A 120 7.95 -19.82 8.97
N MET A 121 6.95 -20.17 8.16
CA MET A 121 7.00 -21.35 7.29
C MET A 121 8.13 -21.26 6.26
N PHE A 122 8.37 -20.06 5.72
CA PHE A 122 9.40 -19.83 4.72
C PHE A 122 10.76 -19.43 5.31
N TYR A 123 10.86 -19.15 6.62
CA TYR A 123 12.10 -18.74 7.26
C TYR A 123 13.20 -19.79 7.13
N ILE A 124 12.90 -21.06 7.45
CA ILE A 124 13.87 -22.15 7.39
C ILE A 124 14.31 -22.42 5.93
N PRO A 125 13.38 -22.58 4.96
CA PRO A 125 13.74 -22.73 3.55
C PRO A 125 14.59 -21.57 3.01
N ASP A 126 14.22 -20.31 3.31
CA ASP A 126 14.92 -19.13 2.81
C ASP A 126 16.33 -19.00 3.43
N TYR A 127 16.46 -19.31 4.73
CA TYR A 127 17.75 -19.33 5.42
C TYR A 127 18.71 -20.41 4.88
N LEU A 128 18.20 -21.63 4.63
CA LEU A 128 19.02 -22.75 4.18
C LEU A 128 19.36 -22.67 2.68
N LEU A 129 18.40 -22.29 1.84
CA LEU A 129 18.52 -22.37 0.39
C LEU A 129 18.81 -21.03 -0.29
N LYS A 130 18.73 -19.91 0.44
CA LYS A 130 18.94 -18.54 -0.08
C LYS A 130 18.16 -18.28 -1.37
N LEU A 131 16.89 -18.73 -1.39
CA LEU A 131 16.04 -18.68 -2.59
C LEU A 131 15.73 -17.24 -3.00
N THR A 132 15.69 -16.33 -2.04
CA THR A 132 15.39 -14.91 -2.30
C THR A 132 16.58 -14.02 -1.94
N PRO A 133 16.79 -12.91 -2.69
CA PRO A 133 17.68 -11.86 -2.24
C PRO A 133 17.26 -11.34 -0.87
N GLU A 134 18.22 -10.93 -0.04
CA GLU A 134 17.97 -10.54 1.36
C GLU A 134 16.85 -9.48 1.51
N TRP A 135 16.78 -8.52 0.59
CA TRP A 135 15.74 -7.48 0.58
C TRP A 135 14.32 -7.98 0.24
N MET A 136 14.20 -9.18 -0.33
CA MET A 136 12.93 -9.89 -0.62
C MET A 136 12.63 -11.04 0.35
N SER A 137 13.48 -11.28 1.35
CA SER A 137 13.22 -12.32 2.34
C SER A 137 11.86 -12.12 2.99
N THR A 138 11.15 -13.22 3.25
CA THR A 138 9.77 -13.16 3.73
C THR A 138 9.67 -12.41 5.05
N THR A 139 10.68 -12.53 5.92
CA THR A 139 10.80 -11.78 7.18
C THR A 139 10.92 -10.27 6.95
N ASN A 140 11.72 -9.84 5.98
CA ASN A 140 11.88 -8.43 5.65
C ASN A 140 10.60 -7.83 5.08
N LEU A 141 9.86 -8.59 4.26
CA LEU A 141 8.55 -8.17 3.74
C LEU A 141 7.54 -7.97 4.87
N VAL A 142 7.47 -8.90 5.82
CA VAL A 142 6.60 -8.76 7.01
C VAL A 142 7.02 -7.59 7.87
N LEU A 143 8.33 -7.36 8.06
CA LEU A 143 8.83 -6.20 8.78
C LEU A 143 8.45 -4.87 8.11
N ILE A 144 8.55 -4.79 6.78
CA ILE A 144 8.11 -3.62 6.00
C ILE A 144 6.61 -3.39 6.18
N GLN A 145 5.81 -4.45 6.04
CA GLN A 145 4.36 -4.39 6.23
C GLN A 145 3.97 -3.97 7.66
N TYR A 146 4.65 -4.50 8.69
CA TYR A 146 4.44 -4.11 10.09
C TYR A 146 4.77 -2.64 10.32
N LYS A 147 5.93 -2.16 9.85
CA LYS A 147 6.34 -0.75 9.96
C LYS A 147 5.35 0.17 9.25
N ALA A 148 4.90 -0.21 8.05
CA ALA A 148 3.89 0.52 7.30
C ALA A 148 2.57 0.62 8.09
N SER A 149 2.07 -0.51 8.59
CA SER A 149 0.84 -0.56 9.40
C SER A 149 0.94 0.31 10.65
N LYS A 150 2.04 0.21 11.41
CA LYS A 150 2.27 1.06 12.60
C LYS A 150 2.27 2.55 12.25
N HIS A 151 2.89 2.93 11.13
CA HIS A 151 2.89 4.32 10.68
C HIS A 151 1.47 4.81 10.37
N PHE A 152 0.66 4.04 9.62
CA PHE A 152 -0.73 4.40 9.31
C PHE A 152 -1.63 4.49 10.53
N ALA A 153 -1.37 3.71 11.58
CA ALA A 153 -2.10 3.84 12.85
C ALA A 153 -1.81 5.16 13.57
N GLN A 154 -0.62 5.75 13.36
CA GLN A 154 -0.19 7.00 14.00
C GLN A 154 -0.55 8.24 13.19
N LEU A 155 -0.72 8.12 11.87
CA LEU A 155 -1.06 9.23 10.98
C LEU A 155 -2.30 10.04 11.42
N PRO A 156 -3.41 9.43 11.88
CA PRO A 156 -4.60 10.20 12.28
C PRO A 156 -4.28 11.15 13.42
N MET A 157 -3.55 10.71 14.44
CA MET A 157 -3.19 11.54 15.59
C MET A 157 -2.38 12.75 15.14
N ILE A 158 -1.38 12.53 14.28
CA ILE A 158 -0.52 13.61 13.77
C ILE A 158 -1.29 14.58 12.88
N LEU A 159 -2.17 14.06 12.01
CA LEU A 159 -2.88 14.86 11.01
C LEU A 159 -4.06 15.63 11.60
N THR A 160 -4.58 15.23 12.76
CA THR A 160 -5.67 15.95 13.43
C THR A 160 -5.19 17.30 13.98
N ASP A 161 -3.91 17.40 14.33
CA ASP A 161 -3.31 18.60 14.94
C ASP A 161 -2.66 19.54 13.92
N LEU A 162 -2.64 19.17 12.63
CA LEU A 162 -2.00 19.96 11.58
C LEU A 162 -2.99 20.90 10.90
N ASP A 163 -2.86 22.21 11.15
CA ASP A 163 -3.57 23.27 10.41
C ASP A 163 -2.64 23.91 9.37
N ILE A 164 -3.13 24.01 8.13
CA ILE A 164 -2.38 24.53 6.97
C ILE A 164 -2.52 26.05 6.81
N LYS A 165 -3.36 26.72 7.61
CA LYS A 165 -3.53 28.19 7.57
C LYS A 165 -2.20 28.95 7.66
N ASN A 166 -1.30 28.53 8.54
CA ASN A 166 0.02 29.17 8.68
C ASN A 166 0.88 29.02 7.43
N ALA A 167 0.85 27.84 6.81
CA ALA A 167 1.56 27.60 5.55
C ALA A 167 0.96 28.40 4.38
N GLN A 168 -0.37 28.55 4.33
CA GLN A 168 -1.06 29.40 3.34
C GLN A 168 -0.70 30.88 3.54
N ASN A 169 -0.69 31.37 4.78
CA ASN A 169 -0.29 32.74 5.10
C ASN A 169 1.17 33.02 4.72
N LEU A 170 2.07 32.05 4.95
CA LEU A 170 3.47 32.15 4.50
C LEU A 170 3.58 32.13 2.98
N ALA A 171 2.81 31.26 2.30
CA ALA A 171 2.81 31.17 0.85
C ALA A 171 2.37 32.49 0.19
N GLN A 172 1.37 33.17 0.74
CA GLN A 172 0.93 34.49 0.25
C GLN A 172 1.99 35.60 0.40
N ARG A 173 2.98 35.41 1.28
CA ARG A 173 4.08 36.36 1.51
C ARG A 173 5.33 36.07 0.67
N LEU A 174 5.36 34.96 -0.07
CA LEU A 174 6.46 34.64 -0.98
C LEU A 174 6.49 35.61 -2.17
N HIS A 175 7.63 35.69 -2.85
CA HIS A 175 7.73 36.45 -4.11
C HIS A 175 6.77 35.86 -5.16
N PRO A 176 6.15 36.66 -6.06
CA PRO A 176 5.20 36.14 -7.07
C PRO A 176 5.74 34.96 -7.90
N ASP A 177 7.03 34.98 -8.25
CA ASP A 177 7.67 33.88 -8.98
C ASP A 177 7.76 32.59 -8.14
N ASP A 178 8.04 32.73 -6.83
CA ASP A 178 8.07 31.61 -5.89
C ASP A 178 6.67 31.11 -5.55
N GLN A 179 5.68 32.01 -5.50
CA GLN A 179 4.27 31.62 -5.36
C GLN A 179 3.81 30.79 -6.54
N LYS A 180 4.25 31.13 -7.75
CA LYS A 180 3.94 30.36 -8.96
C LYS A 180 4.65 29.00 -8.94
N LYS A 181 5.94 28.98 -8.59
CA LYS A 181 6.78 27.77 -8.59
C LYS A 181 6.45 26.79 -7.45
N TYR A 182 6.04 27.31 -6.30
CA TYR A 182 5.74 26.55 -5.09
C TYR A 182 4.29 26.78 -4.66
N SER A 183 3.34 26.83 -5.60
CA SER A 183 1.95 27.08 -5.24
C SER A 183 1.42 25.98 -4.31
N PHE A 184 1.05 26.37 -3.07
CA PHE A 184 0.58 25.47 -2.01
C PHE A 184 -0.96 25.45 -1.91
N ASP A 185 -1.66 25.69 -3.01
CA ASP A 185 -3.13 25.71 -3.00
C ASP A 185 -3.70 24.30 -3.11
N THR A 186 -3.94 23.68 -1.95
CA THR A 186 -4.48 22.33 -1.85
C THR A 186 -5.88 22.16 -2.43
N SER A 187 -6.65 23.23 -2.56
CA SER A 187 -8.00 23.18 -3.14
C SER A 187 -8.00 22.82 -4.63
N LYS A 188 -6.89 23.10 -5.32
CA LYS A 188 -6.74 22.88 -6.78
C LYS A 188 -5.98 21.61 -7.13
N ILE A 189 -5.56 20.83 -6.13
CA ILE A 189 -4.70 19.67 -6.33
C ILE A 189 -5.52 18.49 -6.83
N ASN A 190 -5.13 17.96 -7.99
CA ASN A 190 -5.58 16.65 -8.43
C ASN A 190 -4.70 15.56 -7.78
N TRP A 191 -5.27 14.81 -6.84
CA TRP A 191 -4.57 13.75 -6.10
C TRP A 191 -4.04 12.63 -7.01
N ASN A 192 -4.77 12.26 -8.06
CA ASN A 192 -4.35 11.24 -9.01
C ASN A 192 -3.07 11.67 -9.73
N LYS A 193 -3.05 12.91 -10.24
CA LYS A 193 -1.86 13.47 -10.88
C LYS A 193 -0.67 13.55 -9.91
N LEU A 194 -0.90 14.00 -8.68
CA LEU A 194 0.16 14.11 -7.67
C LEU A 194 0.77 12.73 -7.33
N ILE A 195 -0.08 11.73 -7.07
CA ILE A 195 0.36 10.38 -6.71
C ILE A 195 1.01 9.68 -7.90
N GLY A 196 0.44 9.81 -9.10
CA GLY A 196 1.04 9.31 -10.34
C GLY A 196 2.44 9.91 -10.59
N ASN A 197 2.60 11.22 -10.37
CA ASN A 197 3.91 11.89 -10.45
C ASN A 197 4.88 11.38 -9.38
N CYS A 198 4.42 11.08 -8.16
CA CYS A 198 5.25 10.47 -7.13
C CYS A 198 5.73 9.06 -7.54
N ILE A 199 4.85 8.24 -8.12
CA ILE A 199 5.20 6.91 -8.64
C ILE A 199 6.21 7.04 -9.78
N ALA A 200 5.97 7.94 -10.75
CA ALA A 200 6.89 8.19 -11.86
C ALA A 200 8.28 8.63 -11.38
N TRP A 201 8.32 9.53 -10.38
CA TRP A 201 9.58 9.96 -9.77
C TRP A 201 10.29 8.79 -9.07
N LEU A 202 9.57 7.95 -8.30
CA LEU A 202 10.14 6.79 -7.63
C LEU A 202 10.73 5.80 -8.64
N ARG A 203 10.02 5.53 -9.73
CA ARG A 203 10.51 4.68 -10.82
C ARG A 203 11.81 5.25 -11.41
N LYS A 204 11.81 6.53 -11.77
CA LYS A 204 12.94 7.18 -12.45
C LYS A 204 14.18 7.35 -11.58
N TYR A 205 14.02 7.90 -10.37
CA TYR A 205 15.13 8.37 -9.55
C TYR A 205 15.51 7.43 -8.41
N TYR A 206 14.53 6.71 -7.85
CA TYR A 206 14.78 5.80 -6.72
C TYR A 206 15.11 4.39 -7.22
N TYR A 207 14.21 3.79 -7.99
CA TYR A 207 14.38 2.43 -8.51
C TYR A 207 15.24 2.37 -9.77
N LYS A 208 15.37 3.49 -10.50
CA LYS A 208 16.09 3.57 -11.77
C LYS A 208 15.54 2.58 -12.81
N ASP A 209 14.22 2.42 -12.81
CA ASP A 209 13.48 1.62 -13.79
C ASP A 209 13.56 2.30 -15.18
N SER A 210 13.25 1.54 -16.23
CA SER A 210 13.22 1.99 -17.62
C SER A 210 12.23 3.14 -17.89
N CYS A 211 11.27 3.36 -16.98
CA CYS A 211 10.13 4.29 -17.09
C CYS A 211 9.23 4.08 -18.32
N SER A 212 9.53 3.10 -19.17
CA SER A 212 8.72 2.71 -20.31
C SER A 212 7.63 1.72 -19.88
N VAL A 213 6.52 1.68 -20.60
CA VAL A 213 5.51 0.63 -20.41
C VAL A 213 5.60 -0.29 -21.61
N THR A 214 6.05 -1.52 -21.37
CA THR A 214 6.21 -2.55 -22.40
C THR A 214 5.15 -3.64 -22.25
N TRP A 215 4.99 -4.47 -23.29
CA TRP A 215 4.09 -5.62 -23.25
C TRP A 215 4.48 -6.63 -22.15
N MET A 216 5.78 -6.75 -21.81
CA MET A 216 6.26 -7.63 -20.74
C MET A 216 5.67 -7.26 -19.39
N HIS A 217 5.51 -5.96 -19.09
CA HIS A 217 4.87 -5.53 -17.85
C HIS A 217 3.43 -6.04 -17.76
N ARG A 218 2.68 -5.97 -18.88
CA ARG A 218 1.30 -6.48 -18.93
C ARG A 218 1.27 -8.00 -18.78
N ALA A 219 2.20 -8.72 -19.41
CA ALA A 219 2.34 -10.16 -19.26
C ALA A 219 2.62 -10.56 -17.79
N VAL A 220 3.53 -9.86 -17.10
CA VAL A 220 3.82 -10.11 -15.68
C VAL A 220 2.61 -9.78 -14.80
N GLN A 221 1.90 -8.68 -15.05
CA GLN A 221 0.68 -8.33 -14.32
C GLN A 221 -0.40 -9.43 -14.45
N ILE A 222 -0.63 -9.92 -15.67
CA ILE A 222 -1.57 -11.01 -15.95
C ILE A 222 -1.09 -12.32 -15.32
N GLY A 223 0.20 -12.63 -15.41
CA GLY A 223 0.80 -13.80 -14.76
C GLY A 223 0.61 -13.78 -13.24
N CYS A 224 0.84 -12.65 -12.59
CA CYS A 224 0.58 -12.49 -11.16
C CYS A 224 -0.91 -12.64 -10.82
N LEU A 225 -1.81 -12.10 -11.63
CA LEU A 225 -3.27 -12.30 -11.47
C LEU A 225 -3.64 -13.78 -11.57
N PHE A 226 -3.07 -14.50 -12.53
CA PHE A 226 -3.30 -15.94 -12.71
C PHE A 226 -2.78 -16.74 -11.51
N ILE A 227 -1.56 -16.45 -11.04
CA ILE A 227 -0.99 -17.09 -9.84
C ILE A 227 -1.88 -16.84 -8.61
N GLU A 228 -2.35 -15.61 -8.43
CA GLU A 228 -3.25 -15.27 -7.32
C GLU A 228 -4.61 -16.00 -7.44
N GLY A 229 -5.17 -16.10 -8.65
CA GLY A 229 -6.37 -16.89 -8.91
C GLY A 229 -6.17 -18.39 -8.65
N ALA A 230 -5.05 -18.95 -9.11
CA ALA A 230 -4.66 -20.33 -8.90
C ALA A 230 -4.48 -20.64 -7.40
N TRP A 231 -3.97 -19.69 -6.62
CA TRP A 231 -3.86 -19.81 -5.16
C TRP A 231 -5.22 -19.98 -4.49
N TYR A 232 -6.23 -19.18 -4.87
CA TYR A 232 -7.59 -19.33 -4.33
C TYR A 232 -8.24 -20.64 -4.75
N LEU A 233 -8.04 -21.08 -6.00
CA LEU A 233 -8.49 -22.40 -6.45
C LEU A 233 -7.80 -23.52 -5.68
N TRP A 234 -6.50 -23.39 -5.42
CA TRP A 234 -5.75 -24.36 -4.63
C TRP A 234 -6.30 -24.47 -3.20
N ILE A 235 -6.59 -23.35 -2.53
CA ILE A 235 -7.26 -23.36 -1.21
C ILE A 235 -8.61 -24.08 -1.29
N PHE A 236 -9.42 -23.76 -2.30
CA PHE A 236 -10.72 -24.38 -2.51
C PHE A 236 -10.62 -25.91 -2.70
N PHE A 237 -9.78 -26.37 -3.61
CA PHE A 237 -9.63 -27.79 -3.93
C PHE A 237 -8.99 -28.59 -2.81
N THR A 238 -7.94 -28.05 -2.16
CA THR A 238 -7.27 -28.74 -1.04
C THR A 238 -8.17 -28.87 0.18
N THR A 239 -8.95 -27.82 0.49
CA THR A 239 -9.96 -27.88 1.55
C THR A 239 -11.02 -28.94 1.21
N THR A 240 -11.57 -28.90 0.00
CA THR A 240 -12.59 -29.88 -0.43
C THR A 240 -12.06 -31.31 -0.36
N LEU A 241 -10.82 -31.54 -0.80
CA LEU A 241 -10.15 -32.84 -0.74
C LEU A 241 -9.95 -33.30 0.70
N ALA A 242 -9.53 -32.41 1.62
CA ALA A 242 -9.35 -32.75 3.03
C ALA A 242 -10.67 -33.23 3.67
N PHE A 243 -11.80 -32.60 3.34
CA PHE A 243 -13.11 -33.06 3.79
C PHE A 243 -13.46 -34.44 3.22
N LEU A 244 -13.22 -34.67 1.92
CA LEU A 244 -13.45 -35.99 1.31
C LEU A 244 -12.63 -37.09 1.97
N VAL A 245 -11.35 -36.84 2.26
CA VAL A 245 -10.48 -37.78 2.97
C VAL A 245 -11.00 -38.04 4.38
N ALA A 246 -11.37 -37.00 5.13
CA ALA A 246 -11.91 -37.15 6.47
C ALA A 246 -13.24 -37.93 6.49
N GLY A 247 -14.13 -37.64 5.54
CA GLY A 247 -15.41 -38.35 5.42
C GLY A 247 -15.25 -39.82 5.06
N PHE A 248 -14.28 -40.15 4.20
CA PHE A 248 -13.92 -41.54 3.90
C PHE A 248 -13.39 -42.28 5.14
N LEU A 249 -12.50 -41.64 5.90
CA LEU A 249 -11.91 -42.24 7.12
C LEU A 249 -12.92 -42.43 8.26
N LEU A 250 -13.95 -41.59 8.31
CA LEU A 250 -14.99 -41.62 9.34
C LEU A 250 -16.27 -42.34 8.87
N GLU A 251 -16.22 -43.01 7.71
CA GLU A 251 -17.33 -43.78 7.11
C GLU A 251 -18.64 -42.97 6.93
N TYR A 252 -18.51 -41.66 6.70
CA TYR A 252 -19.66 -40.80 6.40
C TYR A 252 -20.12 -40.94 4.95
N THR A 253 -21.40 -40.63 4.72
CA THR A 253 -21.97 -40.58 3.36
C THR A 253 -21.26 -39.53 2.51
N MET A 254 -20.54 -39.98 1.48
CA MET A 254 -19.65 -39.15 0.65
C MET A 254 -20.34 -37.97 -0.02
N VAL A 255 -21.63 -38.07 -0.34
CA VAL A 255 -22.40 -36.96 -0.94
C VAL A 255 -22.51 -35.77 0.00
N TYR A 256 -22.82 -36.00 1.28
CA TYR A 256 -22.91 -34.93 2.27
C TYR A 256 -21.54 -34.32 2.56
N VAL A 257 -20.51 -35.15 2.66
CA VAL A 257 -19.13 -34.73 2.86
C VAL A 257 -18.65 -33.83 1.71
N LEU A 258 -18.97 -34.19 0.46
CA LEU A 258 -18.63 -33.39 -0.72
C LEU A 258 -19.31 -32.02 -0.68
N LEU A 259 -20.62 -31.98 -0.40
CA LEU A 259 -21.36 -30.71 -0.34
C LEU A 259 -20.82 -29.78 0.74
N VAL A 260 -20.52 -30.32 1.93
CA VAL A 260 -19.89 -29.57 3.02
C VAL A 260 -18.49 -29.11 2.63
N GLY A 261 -17.68 -29.99 2.05
CA GLY A 261 -16.32 -29.66 1.58
C GLY A 261 -16.31 -28.53 0.55
N LEU A 262 -17.22 -28.56 -0.42
CA LEU A 262 -17.38 -27.50 -1.43
C LEU A 262 -17.81 -26.18 -0.78
N ALA A 263 -18.79 -26.21 0.13
CA ALA A 263 -19.27 -25.01 0.80
C ALA A 263 -18.18 -24.37 1.68
N VAL A 264 -17.46 -25.18 2.46
CA VAL A 264 -16.35 -24.73 3.32
C VAL A 264 -15.18 -24.25 2.47
N GLY A 265 -14.83 -24.96 1.40
CA GLY A 265 -13.79 -24.55 0.46
C GLY A 265 -14.09 -23.20 -0.17
N LEU A 266 -15.32 -22.99 -0.66
CA LEU A 266 -15.74 -21.70 -1.23
C LEU A 266 -15.74 -20.61 -0.15
N GLY A 267 -16.23 -20.92 1.05
CA GLY A 267 -16.23 -20.01 2.19
C GLY A 267 -14.83 -19.56 2.58
N LEU A 268 -13.86 -20.49 2.66
CA LEU A 268 -12.47 -20.18 2.99
C LEU A 268 -11.77 -19.41 1.86
N ALA A 269 -11.90 -19.82 0.60
CA ALA A 269 -11.32 -19.10 -0.52
C ALA A 269 -11.90 -17.67 -0.62
N GLY A 270 -13.22 -17.53 -0.48
CA GLY A 270 -13.91 -16.25 -0.41
C GLY A 270 -13.50 -15.41 0.80
N PHE A 271 -13.27 -16.03 1.96
CA PHE A 271 -12.78 -15.35 3.16
C PHE A 271 -11.37 -14.81 2.98
N VAL A 272 -10.43 -15.59 2.41
CA VAL A 272 -9.06 -15.13 2.14
C VAL A 272 -9.04 -14.06 1.06
N LEU A 273 -9.90 -14.17 0.04
CA LEU A 273 -10.08 -13.13 -0.97
C LEU A 273 -10.68 -11.87 -0.36
N TRP A 274 -11.65 -12.00 0.55
CA TRP A 274 -12.20 -10.88 1.29
C TRP A 274 -11.09 -10.24 2.10
N LEU A 275 -10.32 -11.04 2.85
CA LEU A 275 -9.27 -10.62 3.80
C LEU A 275 -8.29 -9.62 3.19
#